data_AF-A0A528CJH9-F1
#
_entry.id   AF-A0A528CJH9-F1
#
_cell.length_a   1.000
_cell.length_b   1.000
_cell.length_c   1.000
_cell.angle_alpha   90.00
_cell.angle_beta   90.00
_cell.angle_gamma   90.00
#
_symmetry.space_group_name_H-M   'P 1'
#
loop_
_entity.id
_entity.type
_entity.pdbx_description
1 polymer ?
#
loop_
_entity_poly.entity_id
_entity_poly.type
_entity_poly.pdbx_seq_one_letter_code
_entity_poly.pdbx_strand_id
1 'polypeptide(L)'
;MHGTTSSYVIEPTAVPSIPVAGTDKMFPVHRVYCVGRNYAAHAVEMGHDPNKEPPFFFQKNPDNLDTTGEFPYPPASNDVHHEIEMVVALK
;
A
#
# COMPACT_ATOMS: atom_id res chain seq x y z
N MET A 1 -14.05 -32.18 8.17
CA MET A 1 -14.67 -30.96 7.60
C MET A 1 -14.25 -30.90 6.15
N HIS A 2 -15.19 -31.05 5.22
CA HIS A 2 -14.91 -30.94 3.78
C HIS A 2 -14.70 -29.46 3.46
N GLY A 3 -13.44 -29.07 3.25
CA GLY A 3 -13.14 -27.77 2.65
C GLY A 3 -13.46 -27.87 1.17
N THR A 4 -14.52 -27.19 0.73
CA THR A 4 -14.86 -27.05 -0.68
C THR A 4 -13.73 -26.26 -1.33
N THR A 5 -12.80 -26.95 -1.99
CA THR A 5 -11.85 -26.31 -2.91
C THR A 5 -12.67 -25.85 -4.11
N SER A 6 -13.12 -24.60 -4.08
CA SER A 6 -13.71 -23.95 -5.25
C SER A 6 -12.74 -24.08 -6.41
N SER A 7 -13.16 -24.72 -7.50
CA SER A 7 -12.39 -24.74 -8.75
C SER A 7 -12.57 -23.39 -9.44
N TYR A 8 -11.50 -22.62 -9.58
CA TYR A 8 -11.52 -21.41 -10.37
C TYR A 8 -11.47 -21.76 -11.87
N VAL A 9 -12.11 -20.92 -12.70
CA VAL A 9 -12.09 -21.08 -14.17
C VAL A 9 -10.77 -20.65 -14.80
N ILE A 10 -9.92 -19.97 -14.03
CA ILE A 10 -8.54 -19.59 -14.34
C ILE A 10 -7.70 -19.78 -13.08
N GLU A 11 -6.40 -19.95 -13.24
CA GLU A 11 -5.50 -20.02 -12.08
C GLU A 11 -5.54 -18.69 -11.30
N PRO A 12 -5.75 -18.73 -9.98
CA PRO A 12 -5.75 -17.51 -9.17
C PRO A 12 -4.34 -16.91 -9.10
N THR A 13 -4.28 -15.59 -8.95
CA THR A 13 -3.02 -14.91 -8.69
C THR A 13 -2.45 -15.32 -7.34
N ALA A 14 -1.12 -15.31 -7.22
CA ALA A 14 -0.47 -15.52 -5.94
C ALA A 14 -0.92 -14.43 -4.94
N VAL A 15 -1.04 -14.80 -3.66
CA VAL A 15 -1.41 -13.85 -2.61
C VAL A 15 -0.28 -12.83 -2.44
N PRO A 16 -0.53 -11.53 -2.62
CA PRO A 16 0.48 -10.49 -2.41
C PRO A 16 1.01 -10.56 -0.99
N SER A 17 2.32 -10.50 -0.83
CA SER A 17 2.94 -10.68 0.48
C SER A 17 4.25 -9.93 0.58
N ILE A 18 4.61 -9.53 1.81
CA ILE A 18 5.84 -8.81 2.10
C ILE A 18 6.76 -9.65 3.01
N PRO A 19 8.08 -9.61 2.83
CA PRO A 19 9.00 -10.39 3.64
C PRO A 19 9.05 -9.89 5.09
N VAL A 20 9.17 -10.82 6.05
CA VAL A 20 9.32 -10.49 7.47
C VAL A 20 10.78 -10.59 7.85
N ALA A 21 11.39 -9.46 8.19
CA ALA A 21 12.80 -9.36 8.54
C ALA A 21 13.21 -10.35 9.64
N GLY A 22 14.36 -11.01 9.45
CA GLY A 22 14.88 -12.02 10.39
C GLY A 22 14.20 -13.39 10.29
N THR A 23 13.34 -13.62 9.29
CA THR A 23 12.66 -14.91 9.06
C THR A 23 12.63 -15.26 7.58
N ASP A 24 12.25 -16.51 7.27
CA ASP A 24 11.92 -17.00 5.93
C ASP A 24 10.42 -16.88 5.60
N LYS A 25 9.66 -16.16 6.45
CA LYS A 25 8.20 -16.05 6.36
C LYS A 25 7.78 -14.77 5.64
N MET A 26 6.58 -14.83 5.08
CA MET A 26 5.92 -13.74 4.38
C MET A 26 4.66 -13.31 5.15
N PHE A 27 4.36 -12.01 5.16
CA PHE A 27 3.12 -11.46 5.67
C PHE A 27 2.11 -11.31 4.52
N PRO A 28 0.97 -12.03 4.52
CA PRO A 28 -0.02 -11.93 3.44
C PRO A 28 -0.77 -10.60 3.53
N VAL A 29 -0.83 -9.87 2.43
CA VAL A 29 -1.47 -8.56 2.35
C VAL A 29 -2.86 -8.71 1.73
N HIS A 30 -3.88 -8.29 2.48
CA HIS A 30 -5.26 -8.31 1.99
C HIS A 30 -5.70 -6.97 1.39
N ARG A 31 -5.43 -5.85 2.06
CA ARG A 31 -5.79 -4.49 1.61
C ARG A 31 -4.71 -3.51 2.04
N VAL A 32 -4.50 -2.47 1.24
CA VAL A 32 -3.60 -1.35 1.55
C VAL A 32 -4.45 -0.09 1.70
N TYR A 33 -4.56 0.41 2.92
CA TYR A 33 -5.20 1.68 3.23
C TYR A 33 -4.12 2.74 3.45
N CYS A 34 -4.26 3.88 2.79
CA CYS A 34 -3.38 5.03 2.91
C CYS A 34 -4.15 6.20 3.52
N VAL A 35 -3.47 7.08 4.24
CA VAL A 35 -4.08 8.24 4.90
C VAL A 35 -3.56 9.53 4.30
N GLY A 36 -4.40 10.23 3.54
CA GLY A 36 -4.08 11.53 2.97
C GLY A 36 -4.06 12.62 4.03
N ARG A 37 -3.08 13.54 3.93
CA ARG A 37 -2.94 14.73 4.79
C ARG A 37 -2.80 14.42 6.29
N ASN A 38 -2.13 13.32 6.62
CA ASN A 38 -1.96 12.85 8.00
C ASN A 38 -0.73 13.43 8.74
N TYR A 39 -0.07 14.44 8.17
CA TYR A 39 1.10 15.07 8.79
C TYR A 39 1.00 16.60 8.74
N ALA A 40 0.84 17.22 9.91
CA ALA A 40 0.56 18.65 10.03
C ALA A 40 1.70 19.56 9.56
N ALA A 41 2.96 19.13 9.70
CA ALA A 41 4.11 19.93 9.27
C ALA A 41 4.20 20.08 7.74
N HIS A 42 3.74 19.07 6.97
CA HIS A 42 3.71 19.14 5.51
C HIS A 42 2.59 20.07 5.00
N ALA A 43 1.47 20.16 5.72
CA ALA A 43 0.39 21.09 5.41
C ALA A 43 0.86 22.55 5.50
N VAL A 44 1.62 22.90 6.54
CA VAL A 44 2.18 24.25 6.71
C VAL A 44 3.21 24.58 5.63
N GLU A 45 4.06 23.62 5.25
CA GLU A 45 5.11 23.78 4.22
C GLU A 45 4.56 23.99 2.80
N MET A 46 3.39 23.40 2.49
CA MET A 46 2.66 23.58 1.22
C MET A 46 1.68 24.77 1.21
N GLY A 47 1.73 25.64 2.23
CA GLY A 47 0.86 26.83 2.32
C GLY A 47 -0.59 26.55 2.72
N HIS A 48 -0.88 25.37 3.27
CA HIS A 48 -2.19 24.99 3.75
C HIS A 48 -2.34 25.23 5.26
N ASP A 49 -3.53 25.66 5.67
CA ASP A 49 -3.90 25.83 7.08
C ASP A 49 -4.01 24.42 7.74
N PRO A 50 -3.21 24.10 8.78
CA PRO A 50 -3.22 22.79 9.42
C PRO A 50 -4.55 22.45 10.11
N ASN A 51 -5.45 23.42 10.25
CA ASN A 51 -6.80 23.22 10.79
C ASN A 51 -7.88 22.98 9.72
N LYS A 52 -7.55 22.98 8.42
CA LYS A 52 -8.60 23.12 7.39
C LYS A 52 -9.31 21.85 6.95
N GLU A 53 -8.68 20.68 6.90
CA GLU A 53 -9.36 19.48 6.41
C GLU A 53 -8.96 18.21 7.15
N PRO A 54 -9.93 17.34 7.51
CA PRO A 54 -9.66 16.09 8.19
C PRO A 54 -8.84 15.13 7.30
N PRO A 55 -8.06 14.22 7.89
CA PRO A 55 -7.46 13.12 7.14
C PRO A 55 -8.53 12.32 6.42
N PHE A 56 -8.19 11.81 5.25
CA PHE A 56 -9.08 10.94 4.47
C PHE A 56 -8.34 9.67 4.07
N PHE A 57 -9.11 8.62 3.77
CA PHE A 57 -8.55 7.34 3.37
C PHE A 57 -8.70 7.12 1.87
N PHE A 58 -7.68 6.54 1.27
CA PHE A 58 -7.72 5.96 -0.06
C PHE A 58 -7.05 4.59 -0.05
N GLN A 59 -7.13 3.84 -1.16
CA GLN A 59 -6.58 2.49 -1.25
C GLN A 59 -5.65 2.34 -2.45
N LYS A 60 -4.67 1.45 -2.29
CA LYS A 60 -3.91 0.86 -3.40
C LYS A 60 -4.23 -0.63 -3.48
N ASN A 61 -4.03 -1.22 -4.66
CA ASN A 61 -4.17 -2.66 -4.80
C ASN A 61 -3.00 -3.34 -4.07
N PRO A 62 -3.20 -4.48 -3.38
CA PRO A 62 -2.10 -5.22 -2.75
C PRO A 62 -0.98 -5.59 -3.71
N ASP A 63 -1.31 -5.86 -4.98
CA ASP A 63 -0.35 -6.14 -6.07
C ASP A 63 0.53 -4.95 -6.45
N ASN A 64 0.29 -3.74 -5.91
CA ASN A 64 1.15 -2.58 -6.13
C ASN A 64 2.34 -2.51 -5.17
N LEU A 65 2.41 -3.41 -4.18
CA LEU A 65 3.56 -3.49 -3.28
C LEU A 65 4.76 -4.09 -4.01
N ASP A 66 5.86 -3.35 -4.05
CA ASP A 66 7.11 -3.79 -4.64
C ASP A 66 8.21 -3.84 -3.58
N THR A 67 8.75 -5.04 -3.32
CA THR A 67 9.84 -5.26 -2.37
C THR A 67 11.17 -5.53 -3.05
N THR A 68 11.24 -5.42 -4.38
CA THR A 68 12.47 -5.66 -5.17
C THR A 68 13.48 -4.52 -5.03
N GLY A 69 13.00 -3.32 -4.69
CA GLY A 69 13.81 -2.11 -4.66
C GLY A 69 13.93 -1.42 -6.03
N GLU A 70 13.29 -1.96 -7.07
CA GLU A 70 13.15 -1.29 -8.35
C GLU A 70 11.91 -0.38 -8.35
N PHE A 71 11.96 0.71 -9.12
CA PHE A 71 10.82 1.61 -9.29
C PHE A 71 10.62 1.90 -10.78
N PRO A 72 9.74 1.16 -11.47
CA PRO A 72 9.43 1.44 -12.87
C PRO A 72 8.65 2.75 -12.97
N TYR A 73 9.16 3.69 -13.75
CA TYR A 73 8.50 4.98 -13.95
C TYR A 73 7.16 4.79 -14.70
N PRO A 74 6.02 5.27 -14.16
CA PRO A 74 4.71 5.03 -14.76
C PRO A 74 4.59 5.74 -16.12
N PRO A 75 4.11 5.04 -17.17
CA PRO A 75 4.16 5.56 -18.55
C PRO A 75 3.18 6.71 -18.83
N ALA A 76 2.20 6.93 -17.95
CA ALA A 76 1.15 7.94 -18.12
C ALA A 76 1.40 9.23 -17.33
N SER A 77 2.57 9.39 -16.70
CA SER A 77 2.99 10.63 -16.03
C SER A 77 4.37 11.05 -16.51
N ASN A 78 4.68 12.34 -16.39
CA ASN A 78 6.04 12.90 -16.47
C ASN A 78 6.42 13.63 -15.17
N ASP A 79 5.58 13.54 -14.15
CA ASP A 79 5.79 14.13 -12.83
C ASP A 79 5.30 13.16 -11.75
N VAL A 80 6.23 12.49 -11.08
CA VAL A 80 5.94 11.42 -10.12
C VAL A 80 6.58 11.81 -8.80
N HIS A 81 5.74 12.01 -7.80
CA HIS A 81 6.14 12.51 -6.49
C HIS A 81 6.39 11.35 -5.53
N HIS A 82 7.29 11.56 -4.57
CA HIS A 82 7.58 10.59 -3.51
C HIS A 82 6.95 11.05 -2.20
N GLU A 83 6.39 10.10 -1.45
CA GLU A 83 5.86 10.32 -0.11
C GLU A 83 6.38 9.19 0.79
N ILE A 84 7.15 9.54 1.83
CA ILE A 84 7.65 8.57 2.80
C ILE A 84 6.62 8.39 3.92
N GLU A 85 6.23 7.15 4.20
CA GLU A 85 5.20 6.84 5.18
C GLU A 85 5.63 5.72 6.14
N MET A 86 5.10 5.76 7.35
CA MET A 86 5.16 4.62 8.27
C MET A 86 4.04 3.64 7.92
N VAL A 87 4.38 2.39 7.64
CA VAL A 87 3.41 1.33 7.36
C VAL A 87 3.10 0.54 8.63
N VAL A 88 1.81 0.35 8.92
CA VAL A 88 1.33 -0.51 10.02
C VAL A 88 0.65 -1.75 9.45
N ALA A 89 1.20 -2.93 9.74
CA ALA A 89 0.62 -4.21 9.36
C ALA A 89 -0.35 -4.73 10.45
N LEU A 90 -1.60 -5.01 10.07
CA LEU A 90 -2.67 -5.43 10.99
C LEU A 90 -2.94 -6.94 10.89
N LYS A 91 -3.09 -7.61 12.03
CA LYS A 91 -3.37 -9.05 12.16
C LYS A 91 -4.86 -9.35 12.18
#